data_AF-A0A356KCI5-F1
#
_entry.id   AF-A0A356KCI5-F1
#
_cell.length_a   1.000
_cell.length_b   1.000
_cell.length_c   1.000
_cell.angle_alpha   90.00
_cell.angle_beta   90.00
_cell.angle_gamma   90.00
#
_symmetry.space_group_name_H-M   'P 1'
#
loop_
_entity.id
_entity.type
_entity.pdbx_description
1 polymer ?
#
loop_
_entity_poly.entity_id
_entity_poly.type
_entity_poly.pdbx_seq_one_letter_code
_entity_poly.pdbx_strand_id
1 'polypeptide(L)'
;MPLFVSHRLYDPLLPLDYLDLLRKLDRFAQLADELQGHPPSGSNDRRPERLRRHHEDLLELAETLLPPTPDLVHERAAAKAFAEGAMLLLHYERSVLGGGEFKDTLGSRTLSAFRCDLADPSEAEAEAWIAAVRSACALDDAEWAEVEANLEPELAALAERHALVEALEALHPLEAGSPDAPAQVLALFDRLYPGHPLREGEVDLIRTGSSLFFCVPWREEELVDCAPRDEAEEQALAEFLRRLNTTQQLYFAHFPVFGFFRGEQADPSLLSELARRCGLSEERVSQTLTTMVTILKSSEVDKFIVHDAWGHQWQAHLLPFEDDLQRVGTFEQLPRLDEAVPPPAGEEGPSRLDECLRAALALLAQGEAVPPTHWDRYLRGAIGSRIGAGMSGLVAEMLADVCEYKLVSLGGPVAEQLESSSYFKALPTKLDLTLPDLRLFFRFALRGFRDFCDGDEHAEALAETLARAEGASSADAAAAVESFQERTAALLDDLFAPRFHYVATDKGVRVNLFPRLALNLLGLHSALVACYGRLERQAREYPYPLGGFRDLLVLSTAAFYQQDPRGNLWHMDEFLAHYFEPLLERLLAELSARA
;
A
#
# COMPACT_ATOMS: atom_id res chain seq x y z
N MET A 1 9.87 5.24 -27.61
CA MET A 1 8.76 5.80 -26.80
C MET A 1 8.44 4.79 -25.73
N PRO A 2 8.25 5.21 -24.48
CA PRO A 2 7.94 4.29 -23.39
C PRO A 2 6.64 3.54 -23.72
N LEU A 3 6.64 2.22 -23.55
CA LEU A 3 5.47 1.36 -23.84
C LEU A 3 4.48 1.32 -22.68
N PHE A 4 4.91 1.80 -21.51
CA PHE A 4 4.18 1.84 -20.25
C PHE A 4 4.09 3.29 -19.82
N VAL A 5 3.12 4.02 -20.38
CA VAL A 5 2.80 5.42 -20.07
C VAL A 5 1.28 5.53 -20.03
N SER A 6 0.76 6.40 -19.17
CA SER A 6 -0.68 6.52 -18.92
C SER A 6 -1.54 6.69 -20.18
N HIS A 7 -1.06 7.41 -21.20
CA HIS A 7 -1.75 7.61 -22.48
C HIS A 7 -1.73 6.40 -23.43
N ARG A 8 -0.98 5.34 -23.11
CA ARG A 8 -0.95 4.06 -23.85
C ARG A 8 -1.52 2.90 -23.03
N LEU A 9 -2.09 3.19 -21.86
CA LEU A 9 -2.64 2.20 -20.94
C LEU A 9 -3.61 1.21 -21.62
N TYR A 10 -4.43 1.75 -22.52
CA TYR A 10 -5.48 1.01 -23.23
C TYR A 10 -5.07 0.59 -24.65
N ASP A 11 -3.82 0.79 -25.06
CA ASP A 11 -3.31 0.17 -26.28
C ASP A 11 -3.33 -1.35 -26.07
N PRO A 12 -4.04 -2.14 -26.89
CA PRO A 12 -4.06 -3.58 -26.68
C PRO A 12 -2.77 -4.26 -27.18
N LEU A 13 -1.87 -3.58 -27.91
CA LEU A 13 -0.73 -4.22 -28.57
C LEU A 13 0.61 -3.92 -27.88
N LEU A 14 1.39 -4.96 -27.66
CA LEU A 14 2.82 -4.89 -27.33
C LEU A 14 3.66 -5.40 -28.51
N PRO A 15 4.92 -4.98 -28.65
CA PRO A 15 5.85 -5.58 -29.61
C PRO A 15 6.03 -7.10 -29.41
N LEU A 16 6.37 -7.83 -30.48
CA LEU A 16 6.36 -9.30 -30.49
C LEU A 16 7.41 -9.94 -29.56
N ASP A 17 8.52 -9.25 -29.31
CA ASP A 17 9.59 -9.63 -28.39
C ASP A 17 9.12 -9.73 -26.93
N TYR A 18 8.05 -9.02 -26.54
CA TYR A 18 7.43 -9.17 -25.20
C TYR A 18 6.77 -10.52 -24.97
N LEU A 19 6.53 -11.33 -26.01
CA LEU A 19 5.83 -12.61 -25.87
C LEU A 19 6.57 -13.59 -24.95
N ASP A 20 7.90 -13.63 -25.02
CA ASP A 20 8.70 -14.53 -24.18
C ASP A 20 8.70 -14.05 -22.72
N LEU A 21 8.88 -12.73 -22.51
CA LEU A 21 8.81 -12.10 -21.20
C LEU A 21 7.47 -12.37 -20.51
N LEU A 22 6.35 -12.17 -21.23
CA LEU A 22 5.00 -12.45 -20.75
C LEU A 22 4.82 -13.92 -20.34
N ARG A 23 5.29 -14.85 -21.16
CA ARG A 23 5.21 -16.30 -20.87
C ARG A 23 6.00 -16.67 -19.62
N LYS A 24 7.19 -16.10 -19.46
CA LYS A 24 8.03 -16.33 -18.28
C LYS A 24 7.40 -15.72 -17.03
N LEU A 25 6.80 -14.53 -17.14
CA LEU A 25 6.17 -13.84 -16.02
C LEU A 25 4.90 -14.58 -15.55
N ASP A 26 4.05 -15.01 -16.48
CA ASP A 26 2.90 -15.86 -16.17
C ASP A 26 3.35 -17.19 -15.53
N ARG A 27 4.40 -17.82 -16.08
CA ARG A 27 4.92 -19.07 -15.50
C ARG A 27 5.50 -18.87 -14.10
N PHE A 28 6.18 -17.76 -13.85
CA PHE A 28 6.67 -17.38 -12.53
C PHE A 28 5.51 -17.21 -11.56
N ALA A 29 4.46 -16.46 -11.94
CA ALA A 29 3.26 -16.27 -11.12
C ALA A 29 2.59 -17.61 -10.75
N GLN A 30 2.45 -18.53 -11.72
CA GLN A 30 1.91 -19.87 -11.47
C GLN A 30 2.76 -20.68 -10.49
N LEU A 31 4.09 -20.61 -10.61
CA LEU A 31 5.01 -21.32 -9.71
C LEU A 31 4.97 -20.74 -8.29
N ALA A 32 4.83 -19.42 -8.16
CA ALA A 32 4.66 -18.75 -6.87
C ALA A 32 3.34 -19.18 -6.20
N ASP A 33 2.23 -19.15 -6.95
CA ASP A 33 0.91 -19.62 -6.49
C ASP A 33 0.96 -21.11 -6.05
N GLU A 34 1.61 -21.98 -6.83
CA GLU A 34 1.81 -23.41 -6.51
C GLU A 34 2.59 -23.61 -5.20
N LEU A 35 3.58 -22.75 -4.92
CA LEU A 35 4.43 -22.82 -3.73
C LEU A 35 3.76 -22.25 -2.48
N GLN A 36 2.94 -21.20 -2.63
CA GLN A 36 2.14 -20.65 -1.54
C GLN A 36 1.03 -21.61 -1.11
N GLY A 37 0.29 -22.20 -2.07
CA GLY A 37 -0.77 -23.16 -1.76
C GLY A 37 -0.27 -24.51 -1.25
N HIS A 38 0.95 -24.90 -1.66
CA HIS A 38 1.58 -26.17 -1.26
C HIS A 38 3.05 -25.95 -0.91
N PRO A 39 3.35 -25.54 0.35
CA PRO A 39 4.71 -25.33 0.81
C PRO A 39 5.60 -26.56 0.58
N PRO A 40 6.92 -26.37 0.37
CA PRO A 40 7.85 -27.47 0.11
C PRO A 40 7.81 -28.54 1.20
N SER A 41 7.57 -29.80 0.81
CA SER A 41 7.59 -30.95 1.73
C SER A 41 8.99 -31.59 1.76
N GLY A 42 9.94 -30.87 2.34
CA GLY A 42 11.32 -31.34 2.54
C GLY A 42 12.33 -30.92 1.46
N SER A 43 13.59 -31.29 1.67
CA SER A 43 14.75 -30.78 0.94
C SER A 43 14.88 -31.22 -0.53
N ASN A 44 14.10 -32.21 -0.97
CA ASN A 44 14.13 -32.70 -2.35
C ASN A 44 13.21 -31.91 -3.30
N ASP A 45 12.41 -30.98 -2.79
CA ASP A 45 11.53 -30.17 -3.62
C ASP A 45 12.35 -29.16 -4.44
N ARG A 46 12.30 -29.30 -5.76
CA ARG A 46 13.02 -28.44 -6.71
C ARG A 46 12.23 -27.20 -7.12
N ARG A 47 10.98 -27.04 -6.68
CA ARG A 47 10.14 -25.89 -7.05
C ARG A 47 10.74 -24.55 -6.61
N PRO A 48 11.28 -24.37 -5.39
CA PRO A 48 11.90 -23.10 -5.00
C PRO A 48 13.11 -22.73 -5.86
N GLU A 49 13.96 -23.71 -6.17
CA GLU A 49 15.12 -23.54 -7.05
C GLU A 49 14.71 -23.17 -8.48
N ARG A 50 13.63 -23.79 -8.99
CA ARG A 50 13.06 -23.43 -10.30
C ARG A 50 12.49 -22.02 -10.30
N LEU A 51 11.81 -21.60 -9.23
CA LEU A 51 11.29 -20.25 -9.07
C LEU A 51 12.42 -19.22 -9.12
N ARG A 52 13.52 -19.46 -8.40
CA ARG A 52 14.72 -18.59 -8.43
C ARG A 52 15.33 -18.45 -9.82
N ARG A 53 15.52 -19.56 -10.55
CA ARG A 53 16.02 -19.49 -11.94
C ARG A 53 15.07 -18.74 -12.87
N HIS A 54 13.76 -18.94 -12.73
CA HIS A 54 12.79 -18.19 -13.51
C HIS A 54 12.82 -16.69 -13.21
N HIS A 55 13.09 -16.31 -11.96
CA HIS A 55 13.28 -14.93 -11.55
C HIS A 55 14.53 -14.30 -12.17
N GLU A 56 15.67 -15.00 -12.12
CA GLU A 56 16.92 -14.55 -12.76
C GLU A 56 16.74 -14.34 -14.28
N ASP A 57 16.14 -15.32 -14.96
CA ASP A 57 15.77 -15.24 -16.38
C ASP A 57 14.86 -14.04 -16.68
N LEU A 58 13.93 -13.73 -15.77
CA LEU A 58 13.00 -12.61 -15.91
C LEU A 58 13.71 -11.27 -15.80
N LEU A 59 14.63 -11.13 -14.84
CA LEU A 59 15.42 -9.91 -14.67
C LEU A 59 16.30 -9.65 -15.89
N GLU A 60 17.00 -10.67 -16.41
CA GLU A 60 17.85 -10.52 -17.61
C GLU A 60 17.04 -10.04 -18.83
N LEU A 61 15.84 -10.59 -19.03
CA LEU A 61 14.96 -10.14 -20.11
C LEU A 61 14.36 -8.76 -19.85
N ALA A 62 13.98 -8.46 -18.61
CA ALA A 62 13.45 -7.16 -18.22
C ALA A 62 14.48 -6.04 -18.46
N GLU A 63 15.75 -6.26 -18.14
CA GLU A 63 16.83 -5.30 -18.43
C GLU A 63 16.92 -4.92 -19.92
N THR A 64 16.60 -5.86 -20.81
CA THR A 64 16.66 -5.64 -22.26
C THR A 64 15.36 -5.03 -22.81
N LEU A 65 14.20 -5.49 -22.33
CA LEU A 65 12.89 -5.18 -22.90
C LEU A 65 12.14 -4.08 -22.14
N LEU A 66 12.49 -3.83 -20.89
CA LEU A 66 11.90 -2.79 -20.04
C LEU A 66 12.96 -1.75 -19.61
N PRO A 67 13.83 -1.24 -20.50
CA PRO A 67 14.78 -0.22 -20.10
C PRO A 67 14.01 1.07 -19.72
N PRO A 68 14.23 1.61 -18.50
CA PRO A 68 13.60 2.86 -18.10
C PRO A 68 14.04 3.96 -19.07
N THR A 69 13.10 4.75 -19.60
CA THR A 69 13.40 5.80 -20.57
C THR A 69 13.29 7.15 -19.89
N PRO A 70 14.36 7.97 -19.86
CA PRO A 70 14.31 9.28 -19.21
C PRO A 70 13.37 10.25 -19.95
N ASP A 71 12.59 10.99 -19.19
CA ASP A 71 11.68 12.04 -19.63
C ASP A 71 11.97 13.33 -18.85
N LEU A 72 12.28 14.40 -19.57
CA LEU A 72 12.59 15.70 -18.98
C LEU A 72 11.42 16.27 -18.16
N VAL A 73 10.18 15.84 -18.43
CA VAL A 73 9.01 16.21 -17.62
C VAL A 73 9.15 15.69 -16.19
N HIS A 74 9.73 14.50 -16.00
CA HIS A 74 9.88 13.88 -14.68
C HIS A 74 11.13 14.34 -13.94
N GLU A 75 12.12 14.96 -14.58
CA GLU A 75 13.34 15.44 -13.90
C GLU A 75 13.00 16.43 -12.77
N ARG A 76 12.08 17.36 -13.01
CA ARG A 76 11.68 18.34 -11.98
C ARG A 76 10.81 17.72 -10.89
N ALA A 77 9.89 16.83 -11.27
CA ALA A 77 9.08 16.07 -10.31
C ALA A 77 9.96 15.18 -9.41
N ALA A 78 10.95 14.50 -10.00
CA ALA A 78 11.94 13.70 -9.28
C ALA A 78 12.76 14.53 -8.30
N ALA A 79 13.18 15.75 -8.68
CA ALA A 79 13.89 16.65 -7.77
C ALA A 79 13.01 17.09 -6.60
N LYS A 80 11.73 17.41 -6.83
CA LYS A 80 10.77 17.71 -5.76
C LYS A 80 10.55 16.50 -4.85
N ALA A 81 10.34 15.32 -5.43
CA ALA A 81 10.12 14.08 -4.68
C ALA A 81 11.33 13.67 -3.84
N PHE A 82 12.54 13.89 -4.36
CA PHE A 82 13.77 13.69 -3.61
C PHE A 82 13.89 14.67 -2.45
N ALA A 83 13.55 15.95 -2.66
CA ALA A 83 13.50 16.95 -1.59
C ALA A 83 12.46 16.57 -0.52
N GLU A 84 11.24 16.20 -0.91
CA GLU A 84 10.19 15.71 -0.01
C GLU A 84 10.68 14.51 0.79
N GLY A 85 11.22 13.47 0.13
CA GLY A 85 11.77 12.30 0.81
C GLY A 85 12.91 12.64 1.79
N ALA A 86 13.77 13.60 1.44
CA ALA A 86 14.84 14.08 2.32
C ALA A 86 14.32 14.87 3.52
N MET A 87 13.23 15.62 3.36
CA MET A 87 12.55 16.31 4.46
C MET A 87 11.84 15.31 5.36
N LEU A 88 11.14 14.33 4.80
CA LEU A 88 10.49 13.24 5.54
C LEU A 88 11.48 12.43 6.38
N LEU A 89 12.71 12.28 5.90
CA LEU A 89 13.75 11.55 6.62
C LEU A 89 14.08 12.17 7.99
N LEU A 90 13.91 13.49 8.18
CA LEU A 90 14.03 14.16 9.48
C LEU A 90 12.99 13.68 10.51
N HIS A 91 11.88 13.15 10.03
CA HIS A 91 10.74 12.72 10.84
C HIS A 91 10.58 11.21 10.88
N TYR A 92 11.37 10.45 10.11
CA TYR A 92 11.18 9.01 9.95
C TYR A 92 11.29 8.24 11.26
N GLU A 93 12.37 8.43 12.03
CA GLU A 93 12.50 7.79 13.34
C GLU A 93 11.37 8.20 14.29
N ARG A 94 11.01 9.48 14.32
CA ARG A 94 9.93 10.00 15.17
C ARG A 94 8.57 9.42 14.78
N SER A 95 8.34 9.13 13.50
CA SER A 95 7.09 8.54 13.01
C SER A 95 6.82 7.14 13.59
N VAL A 96 7.88 6.43 13.99
CA VAL A 96 7.79 5.13 14.64
C VAL A 96 8.00 5.25 16.14
N LEU A 97 8.97 6.01 16.63
CA LEU A 97 9.35 6.02 18.05
C LEU A 97 8.69 7.12 18.90
N GLY A 98 8.14 8.17 18.28
CA GLY A 98 7.50 9.28 19.00
C GLY A 98 8.44 10.08 19.90
N GLY A 99 9.76 9.97 19.72
CA GLY A 99 10.78 10.59 20.57
C GLY A 99 11.14 9.82 21.84
N GLY A 100 10.63 8.59 22.00
CA GLY A 100 10.95 7.69 23.13
C GLY A 100 11.44 6.31 22.67
N GLU A 101 11.47 5.36 23.61
CA GLU A 101 11.70 3.95 23.29
C GLU A 101 10.36 3.23 23.03
N PHE A 102 10.39 2.18 22.21
CA PHE A 102 9.25 1.27 22.12
C PHE A 102 9.07 0.52 23.44
N LYS A 103 7.84 0.16 23.80
CA LYS A 103 7.56 -0.76 24.92
C LYS A 103 7.18 -2.10 24.35
N ASP A 104 7.86 -3.15 24.77
CA ASP A 104 7.68 -4.49 24.23
C ASP A 104 7.60 -5.50 25.37
N THR A 105 6.39 -6.01 25.63
CA THR A 105 6.18 -7.05 26.65
C THR A 105 6.39 -8.46 26.12
N LEU A 106 6.35 -8.64 24.79
CA LEU A 106 6.53 -9.92 24.13
C LEU A 106 8.01 -10.32 24.03
N GLY A 107 8.89 -9.32 23.84
CA GLY A 107 10.31 -9.51 23.58
C GLY A 107 10.62 -9.78 22.11
N SER A 108 10.10 -8.96 21.20
CA SER A 108 10.44 -9.00 19.78
C SER A 108 11.94 -8.84 19.57
N ARG A 109 12.48 -9.61 18.62
CA ARG A 109 13.92 -9.68 18.35
C ARG A 109 14.33 -8.73 17.25
N THR A 110 13.43 -8.42 16.32
CA THR A 110 13.75 -7.69 15.09
C THR A 110 13.48 -6.19 15.19
N LEU A 111 12.45 -5.76 15.93
CA LEU A 111 12.04 -4.35 15.99
C LEU A 111 13.16 -3.42 16.49
N SER A 112 13.81 -3.81 17.58
CA SER A 112 14.88 -3.03 18.23
C SER A 112 16.18 -2.96 17.44
N ALA A 113 16.32 -3.76 16.37
CA ALA A 113 17.52 -3.84 15.56
C ALA A 113 17.52 -2.88 14.37
N PHE A 114 16.35 -2.34 14.01
CA PHE A 114 16.25 -1.37 12.93
C PHE A 114 16.95 -0.06 13.31
N ARG A 115 17.68 0.53 12.37
CA ARG A 115 18.40 1.79 12.55
C ARG A 115 18.04 2.70 11.39
N CYS A 116 17.59 3.91 11.67
CA CYS A 116 17.40 4.92 10.62
C CYS A 116 18.76 5.34 10.04
N ASP A 117 18.76 5.66 8.74
CA ASP A 117 19.94 6.15 8.04
C ASP A 117 20.27 7.59 8.41
N LEU A 118 19.30 8.38 8.89
CA LEU A 118 19.55 9.72 9.41
C LEU A 118 19.55 9.65 10.94
N ALA A 119 20.64 10.12 11.56
CA ALA A 119 20.68 10.29 13.01
C ALA A 119 19.75 11.43 13.45
N ASP A 120 19.19 11.39 14.67
CA ASP A 120 18.38 12.48 15.26
C ASP A 120 19.19 13.78 15.31
N PRO A 121 19.02 14.70 14.34
CA PRO A 121 19.90 15.83 14.19
C PRO A 121 19.47 16.95 15.15
N SER A 122 20.45 17.71 15.66
CA SER A 122 20.15 18.96 16.34
C SER A 122 19.50 19.98 15.40
N GLU A 123 18.88 21.03 15.93
CA GLU A 123 18.22 22.07 15.14
C GLU A 123 19.15 22.69 14.08
N ALA A 124 20.40 22.99 14.46
CA ALA A 124 21.40 23.54 13.53
C ALA A 124 21.81 22.53 12.44
N GLU A 125 21.84 21.23 12.76
CA GLU A 125 22.15 20.17 11.79
C GLU A 125 20.97 19.93 10.83
N ALA A 126 19.74 20.03 11.32
CA ALA A 126 18.53 19.99 10.51
C ALA A 126 18.47 21.20 9.55
N GLU A 127 18.79 22.41 10.00
CA GLU A 127 18.90 23.59 9.13
C GLU A 127 19.97 23.40 8.05
N ALA A 128 21.14 22.84 8.41
CA ALA A 128 22.21 22.55 7.46
C ALA A 128 21.79 21.48 6.44
N TRP A 129 21.08 20.44 6.88
CA TRP A 129 20.48 19.41 6.02
C TRP A 129 19.51 20.03 5.02
N ILE A 130 18.54 20.83 5.49
CA ILE A 130 17.56 21.53 4.65
C ILE A 130 18.26 22.38 3.59
N ALA A 131 19.28 23.15 3.98
CA ALA A 131 20.03 23.99 3.06
C ALA A 131 20.81 23.16 2.02
N ALA A 132 21.35 22.00 2.41
CA ALA A 132 22.03 21.08 1.50
C ALA A 132 21.04 20.44 0.50
N VAL A 133 19.88 19.99 0.95
CA VAL A 133 18.82 19.41 0.11
C VAL A 133 18.34 20.44 -0.92
N ARG A 134 18.06 21.68 -0.49
CA ARG A 134 17.62 22.75 -1.39
C ARG A 134 18.64 23.05 -2.48
N SER A 135 19.93 23.09 -2.14
CA SER A 135 21.02 23.27 -3.12
C SER A 135 21.15 22.06 -4.07
N ALA A 136 21.11 20.85 -3.51
CA ALA A 136 21.23 19.61 -4.25
C ALA A 136 20.08 19.38 -5.24
N CYS A 137 18.86 19.85 -4.93
CA CYS A 137 17.71 19.73 -5.82
C CYS A 137 17.56 20.92 -6.78
N ALA A 138 18.27 22.03 -6.52
CA ALA A 138 18.14 23.29 -7.24
C ALA A 138 16.69 23.74 -7.42
N LEU A 139 15.88 23.63 -6.35
CA LEU A 139 14.49 24.10 -6.32
C LEU A 139 14.47 25.62 -6.12
N ASP A 140 13.54 26.30 -6.79
CA ASP A 140 13.28 27.70 -6.50
C ASP A 140 12.46 27.87 -5.22
N ASP A 141 12.25 29.12 -4.80
CA ASP A 141 11.54 29.42 -3.55
C ASP A 141 10.07 28.98 -3.57
N ALA A 142 9.43 29.00 -4.74
CA ALA A 142 8.03 28.62 -4.87
C ALA A 142 7.88 27.10 -4.80
N GLU A 143 8.76 26.36 -5.46
CA GLU A 143 8.78 24.90 -5.41
C GLU A 143 9.20 24.36 -4.06
N TRP A 144 10.14 25.02 -3.38
CA TRP A 144 10.48 24.67 -1.99
C TRP A 144 9.29 24.88 -1.05
N ALA A 145 8.56 25.99 -1.20
CA ALA A 145 7.36 26.25 -0.42
C ALA A 145 6.25 25.23 -0.70
N GLU A 146 6.16 24.70 -1.93
CA GLU A 146 5.25 23.60 -2.27
C GLU A 146 5.64 22.30 -1.55
N VAL A 147 6.95 21.96 -1.52
CA VAL A 147 7.46 20.81 -0.75
C VAL A 147 7.09 20.96 0.74
N GLU A 148 7.31 22.12 1.35
CA GLU A 148 6.93 22.36 2.75
C GLU A 148 5.41 22.25 2.96
N ALA A 149 4.61 22.84 2.07
CA ALA A 149 3.16 22.82 2.14
C ALA A 149 2.57 21.40 1.99
N ASN A 150 3.20 20.53 1.21
CA ASN A 150 2.77 19.14 1.04
C ASN A 150 2.99 18.31 2.31
N LEU A 151 3.99 18.64 3.13
CA LEU A 151 4.34 17.89 4.33
C LEU A 151 3.56 18.33 5.58
N GLU A 152 3.15 19.59 5.65
CA GLU A 152 2.48 20.17 6.82
C GLU A 152 1.26 19.36 7.31
N PRO A 153 0.32 18.91 6.44
CA PRO A 153 -0.84 18.14 6.89
C PRO A 153 -0.44 16.78 7.49
N GLU A 154 0.57 16.12 6.91
CA GLU A 154 1.05 14.81 7.34
C GLU A 154 1.75 14.90 8.70
N LEU A 155 2.59 15.93 8.89
CA LEU A 155 3.24 16.18 10.18
C LEU A 155 2.23 16.54 11.28
N ALA A 156 1.15 17.26 10.94
CA ALA A 156 0.07 17.52 11.87
C ALA A 156 -0.67 16.22 12.26
N ALA A 157 -0.99 15.35 11.30
CA ALA A 157 -1.61 14.05 11.55
C ALA A 157 -0.71 13.14 12.42
N LEU A 158 0.60 13.16 12.19
CA LEU A 158 1.55 12.43 13.02
C LEU A 158 1.57 12.96 14.47
N ALA A 159 1.54 14.28 14.66
CA ALA A 159 1.48 14.88 16.00
C ALA A 159 0.19 14.49 16.75
N GLU A 160 -0.95 14.40 16.05
CA GLU A 160 -2.21 13.89 16.63
C GLU A 160 -2.05 12.44 17.12
N ARG A 161 -1.42 11.56 16.33
CA ARG A 161 -1.16 10.16 16.71
C ARG A 161 -0.27 10.08 17.95
N HIS A 162 0.81 10.85 18.00
CA HIS A 162 1.68 10.90 19.19
C HIS A 162 0.91 11.34 20.44
N ALA A 163 0.09 12.40 20.33
CA ALA A 163 -0.72 12.87 21.44
C ALA A 163 -1.71 11.80 21.94
N LEU A 164 -2.29 11.00 21.04
CA LEU A 164 -3.15 9.88 21.40
C LEU A 164 -2.40 8.75 22.12
N VAL A 165 -1.21 8.37 21.64
CA VAL A 165 -0.39 7.36 22.32
C VAL A 165 0.02 7.84 23.72
N GLU A 166 0.46 9.10 23.85
CA GLU A 166 0.78 9.70 25.15
C GLU A 166 -0.42 9.76 26.09
N ALA A 167 -1.60 10.09 25.56
CA ALA A 167 -2.84 10.12 26.35
C ALA A 167 -3.26 8.72 26.83
N LEU A 168 -3.12 7.70 25.97
CA LEU A 168 -3.34 6.30 26.32
C LEU A 168 -2.37 5.85 27.42
N GLU A 169 -1.09 6.18 27.28
CA GLU A 169 -0.07 5.85 28.28
C GLU A 169 -0.33 6.55 29.63
N ALA A 170 -0.81 7.79 29.62
CA ALA A 170 -1.16 8.50 30.84
C ALA A 170 -2.40 7.92 31.55
N LEU A 171 -3.30 7.24 30.81
CA LEU A 171 -4.48 6.56 31.37
C LEU A 171 -4.16 5.12 31.80
N HIS A 172 -3.29 4.45 31.03
CA HIS A 172 -2.90 3.06 31.20
C HIS A 172 -1.36 2.97 31.19
N PRO A 173 -0.71 3.38 32.29
CA PRO A 173 0.75 3.39 32.36
C PRO A 173 1.28 1.97 32.27
N LEU A 174 2.14 1.74 31.28
CA LEU A 174 2.87 0.49 31.10
C LEU A 174 4.32 0.67 31.58
N GLU A 175 4.70 -0.02 32.65
CA GLU A 175 6.08 -0.07 33.12
C GLU A 175 6.79 -1.31 32.55
N ALA A 176 7.70 -1.11 31.58
CA ALA A 176 8.42 -2.21 30.95
C ALA A 176 9.22 -3.02 31.99
N GLY A 177 9.04 -4.34 31.98
CA GLY A 177 9.68 -5.26 32.93
C GLY A 177 9.06 -5.27 34.33
N SER A 178 7.97 -4.52 34.58
CA SER A 178 7.21 -4.62 35.81
C SER A 178 6.49 -5.97 35.91
N PRO A 179 6.43 -6.62 37.10
CA PRO A 179 5.58 -7.78 37.33
C PRO A 179 4.10 -7.53 37.03
N ASP A 180 3.66 -6.26 37.09
CA ASP A 180 2.28 -5.86 36.84
C ASP A 180 2.00 -5.59 35.34
N ALA A 181 3.01 -5.68 34.47
CA ALA A 181 2.86 -5.39 33.04
C ALA A 181 1.76 -6.23 32.36
N PRO A 182 1.61 -7.55 32.62
CA PRO A 182 0.52 -8.34 32.05
C PRO A 182 -0.88 -7.80 32.43
N ALA A 183 -1.07 -7.40 33.68
CA ALA A 183 -2.33 -6.81 34.15
C ALA A 183 -2.57 -5.42 33.53
N GLN A 184 -1.52 -4.62 33.37
CA GLN A 184 -1.59 -3.30 32.73
C GLN A 184 -1.95 -3.41 31.24
N VAL A 185 -1.34 -4.36 30.51
CA VAL A 185 -1.65 -4.64 29.10
C VAL A 185 -3.10 -5.09 28.96
N LEU A 186 -3.55 -6.04 29.79
CA LEU A 186 -4.94 -6.51 29.77
C LEU A 186 -5.92 -5.36 30.05
N ALA A 187 -5.63 -4.50 31.04
CA ALA A 187 -6.51 -3.37 31.37
C ALA A 187 -6.64 -2.34 30.23
N LEU A 188 -5.57 -2.13 29.45
CA LEU A 188 -5.66 -1.33 28.23
C LEU A 188 -6.46 -2.07 27.13
N PHE A 189 -6.20 -3.36 26.96
CA PHE A 189 -6.89 -4.21 25.99
C PHE A 189 -8.40 -4.28 26.28
N ASP A 190 -8.83 -4.39 27.54
CA ASP A 190 -10.23 -4.37 27.99
C ASP A 190 -10.97 -3.10 27.53
N ARG A 191 -10.27 -1.97 27.49
CA ARG A 191 -10.84 -0.66 27.12
C ARG A 191 -10.95 -0.46 25.63
N LEU A 192 -10.05 -1.09 24.86
CA LEU A 192 -10.10 -1.07 23.40
C LEU A 192 -11.02 -2.18 22.86
N TYR A 193 -11.03 -3.36 23.47
CA TYR A 193 -11.80 -4.53 23.08
C TYR A 193 -12.76 -5.00 24.19
N PRO A 194 -13.76 -4.18 24.56
CA PRO A 194 -14.65 -4.53 25.67
C PRO A 194 -15.35 -5.87 25.43
N GLY A 195 -15.33 -6.73 26.45
CA GLY A 195 -15.97 -8.05 26.43
C GLY A 195 -15.14 -9.17 25.80
N HIS A 196 -13.83 -8.97 25.58
CA HIS A 196 -12.94 -10.06 25.17
C HIS A 196 -12.82 -11.16 26.26
N PRO A 197 -12.53 -12.41 25.88
CA PRO A 197 -12.39 -13.52 26.82
C PRO A 197 -10.94 -13.77 27.30
N LEU A 198 -9.99 -12.90 26.94
CA LEU A 198 -8.59 -13.04 27.33
C LEU A 198 -8.38 -12.73 28.83
N ARG A 199 -7.42 -13.41 29.44
CA ARG A 199 -6.96 -13.30 30.83
C ARG A 199 -5.58 -12.65 30.86
N GLU A 200 -5.14 -12.33 32.07
CA GLU A 200 -3.81 -11.76 32.31
C GLU A 200 -2.71 -12.69 31.76
N GLY A 201 -1.80 -12.11 30.97
CA GLY A 201 -0.69 -12.84 30.34
C GLY A 201 -1.05 -13.58 29.05
N GLU A 202 -2.28 -13.49 28.55
CA GLU A 202 -2.69 -14.06 27.25
C GLU A 202 -2.72 -13.02 26.12
N VAL A 203 -2.33 -11.79 26.43
CA VAL A 203 -2.13 -10.72 25.47
C VAL A 203 -0.88 -9.94 25.87
N ASP A 204 0.00 -9.77 24.90
CA ASP A 204 1.18 -8.93 24.97
C ASP A 204 0.98 -7.63 24.18
N LEU A 205 1.85 -6.65 24.42
CA LEU A 205 1.82 -5.38 23.71
C LEU A 205 3.20 -4.97 23.24
N ILE A 206 3.27 -4.59 21.96
CA ILE A 206 4.34 -3.77 21.41
C ILE A 206 3.75 -2.39 21.12
N ARG A 207 4.23 -1.37 21.84
CA ARG A 207 3.81 0.03 21.67
C ARG A 207 4.95 0.81 21.05
N THR A 208 4.66 1.42 19.91
CA THR A 208 5.52 2.40 19.25
C THR A 208 5.05 3.82 19.63
N GLY A 209 5.68 4.87 19.10
CA GLY A 209 5.24 6.25 19.28
C GLY A 209 3.93 6.57 18.59
N SER A 210 3.54 5.78 17.59
CA SER A 210 2.37 6.04 16.72
C SER A 210 1.38 4.89 16.62
N SER A 211 1.68 3.71 17.18
CA SER A 211 0.81 2.52 17.08
C SER A 211 0.93 1.57 18.28
N LEU A 212 -0.06 0.68 18.40
CA LEU A 212 -0.18 -0.39 19.38
C LEU A 212 -0.40 -1.74 18.66
N PHE A 213 0.50 -2.70 18.89
CA PHE A 213 0.38 -4.06 18.38
C PHE A 213 0.11 -5.01 19.54
N PHE A 214 -1.14 -5.45 19.68
CA PHE A 214 -1.51 -6.49 20.64
C PHE A 214 -1.16 -7.86 20.07
N CYS A 215 -0.43 -8.65 20.83
CA CYS A 215 0.07 -9.95 20.39
C CYS A 215 -0.63 -11.04 21.19
N VAL A 216 -1.38 -11.91 20.52
CA VAL A 216 -2.12 -13.00 21.16
C VAL A 216 -1.55 -14.35 20.67
N PRO A 217 -1.27 -15.32 21.56
CA PRO A 217 -0.65 -16.58 21.16
C PRO A 217 -1.70 -17.58 20.68
N TRP A 218 -2.33 -17.38 19.52
CA TRP A 218 -3.37 -18.30 19.02
C TRP A 218 -2.95 -19.13 17.81
N ARG A 219 -3.57 -20.31 17.70
CA ARG A 219 -3.54 -21.17 16.51
C ARG A 219 -4.96 -21.62 16.21
N GLU A 220 -5.44 -21.28 15.01
CA GLU A 220 -6.83 -21.54 14.60
C GLU A 220 -7.82 -20.89 15.59
N GLU A 221 -8.56 -21.68 16.36
CA GLU A 221 -9.56 -21.20 17.35
C GLU A 221 -9.12 -21.43 18.81
N GLU A 222 -7.85 -21.77 19.05
CA GLU A 222 -7.32 -22.08 20.38
C GLU A 222 -6.10 -21.20 20.74
N LEU A 223 -5.92 -20.92 22.03
CA LEU A 223 -4.68 -20.33 22.53
C LEU A 223 -3.61 -21.40 22.75
N VAL A 224 -2.36 -21.03 22.48
CA VAL A 224 -1.17 -21.87 22.64
C VAL A 224 -0.62 -21.70 24.06
N ASP A 225 -0.32 -22.82 24.72
CA ASP A 225 0.29 -22.88 26.05
C ASP A 225 -0.49 -22.18 27.19
N CYS A 226 -1.82 -22.05 27.06
CA CYS A 226 -2.67 -21.41 28.06
C CYS A 226 -3.28 -22.39 29.07
N ALA A 227 -3.69 -21.85 30.22
CA ALA A 227 -4.35 -22.63 31.28
C ALA A 227 -5.73 -23.14 30.83
N PRO A 228 -6.18 -24.31 31.32
CA PRO A 228 -7.50 -24.84 31.01
C PRO A 228 -8.62 -23.86 31.37
N ARG A 229 -9.71 -23.95 30.63
CA ARG A 229 -10.92 -23.13 30.75
C ARG A 229 -12.14 -24.02 30.96
N ASP A 230 -13.23 -23.43 31.42
CA ASP A 230 -14.51 -24.13 31.35
C ASP A 230 -15.11 -24.06 29.92
N GLU A 231 -16.11 -24.89 29.65
CA GLU A 231 -16.71 -25.00 28.30
C GLU A 231 -17.29 -23.67 27.79
N ALA A 232 -17.82 -22.83 28.68
CA ALA A 232 -18.40 -21.54 28.29
C ALA A 232 -17.30 -20.52 27.92
N GLU A 233 -16.21 -20.49 28.69
CA GLU A 233 -15.03 -19.66 28.41
C GLU A 233 -14.30 -20.10 27.13
N GLU A 234 -14.19 -21.41 26.88
CA GLU A 234 -13.62 -21.95 25.64
C GLU A 234 -14.45 -21.55 24.43
N GLN A 235 -15.78 -21.63 24.53
CA GLN A 235 -16.67 -21.22 23.45
C GLN A 235 -16.56 -19.73 23.13
N ALA A 236 -16.52 -18.88 24.17
CA ALA A 236 -16.35 -17.43 24.01
C ALA A 236 -14.98 -17.09 23.39
N LEU A 237 -13.92 -17.77 23.82
CA LEU A 237 -12.57 -17.63 23.27
C LEU A 237 -12.53 -18.03 21.79
N ALA A 238 -13.07 -19.19 21.44
CA ALA A 238 -13.11 -19.65 20.05
C ALA A 238 -13.89 -18.68 19.15
N GLU A 239 -15.00 -18.12 19.63
CA GLU A 239 -15.75 -17.09 18.89
C GLU A 239 -14.94 -15.81 18.69
N PHE A 240 -14.25 -15.34 19.73
CA PHE A 240 -13.36 -14.18 19.64
C PHE A 240 -12.22 -14.41 18.64
N LEU A 241 -11.50 -15.53 18.74
CA LEU A 241 -10.39 -15.86 17.84
C LEU A 241 -10.87 -16.08 16.39
N ARG A 242 -12.06 -16.67 16.19
CA ARG A 242 -12.67 -16.80 14.86
C ARG A 242 -12.99 -15.43 14.26
N ARG A 243 -13.49 -14.48 15.05
CA ARG A 243 -13.68 -13.08 14.61
C ARG A 243 -12.35 -12.45 14.20
N LEU A 244 -11.28 -12.64 14.97
CA LEU A 244 -9.95 -12.13 14.60
C LEU A 244 -9.46 -12.71 13.28
N ASN A 245 -9.63 -14.02 13.03
CA ASN A 245 -9.21 -14.67 11.78
C ASN A 245 -10.08 -14.29 10.57
N THR A 246 -11.40 -14.15 10.72
CA THR A 246 -12.33 -13.86 9.61
C THR A 246 -12.20 -12.44 9.07
N THR A 247 -11.69 -11.51 9.87
CA THR A 247 -11.69 -10.08 9.52
C THR A 247 -10.40 -9.62 8.80
N GLN A 248 -9.44 -10.51 8.56
CA GLN A 248 -8.10 -10.17 8.04
C GLN A 248 -8.04 -9.69 6.58
N GLN A 249 -9.09 -9.87 5.77
CA GLN A 249 -9.01 -9.62 4.31
C GLN A 249 -10.19 -8.86 3.71
N LEU A 250 -11.28 -8.64 4.45
CA LEU A 250 -12.51 -8.08 3.87
C LEU A 250 -12.61 -6.56 3.95
N TYR A 251 -11.76 -5.89 4.74
CA TYR A 251 -11.87 -4.45 5.00
C TYR A 251 -10.53 -3.73 4.88
N PHE A 252 -10.02 -3.61 3.64
CA PHE A 252 -8.89 -2.73 3.24
C PHE A 252 -9.14 -1.22 3.51
N ALA A 253 -10.13 -0.88 4.33
CA ALA A 253 -10.34 0.48 4.82
C ALA A 253 -9.20 0.94 5.76
N HIS A 254 -8.28 0.06 6.13
CA HIS A 254 -7.17 0.34 7.02
C HIS A 254 -5.87 -0.13 6.35
N PHE A 255 -4.80 0.63 6.57
CA PHE A 255 -3.43 0.27 6.19
C PHE A 255 -3.16 -1.19 6.61
N PRO A 256 -2.41 -2.02 5.85
CA PRO A 256 -2.27 -3.46 6.13
C PRO A 256 -1.91 -3.69 7.60
N VAL A 257 -2.93 -4.12 8.34
CA VAL A 257 -2.93 -4.30 9.79
C VAL A 257 -3.54 -5.68 9.97
N PHE A 258 -2.75 -6.63 10.49
CA PHE A 258 -3.30 -7.94 10.80
C PHE A 258 -4.25 -7.80 12.00
N GLY A 259 -5.46 -8.35 11.86
CA GLY A 259 -6.49 -8.25 12.90
C GLY A 259 -7.24 -6.92 12.85
N PHE A 260 -8.56 -6.99 12.73
CA PHE A 260 -9.38 -5.81 12.52
C PHE A 260 -9.84 -5.18 13.83
N PHE A 261 -9.34 -3.97 14.10
CA PHE A 261 -9.92 -3.09 15.10
C PHE A 261 -10.87 -2.09 14.43
N ARG A 262 -11.96 -1.74 15.12
CA ARG A 262 -12.77 -0.54 14.81
C ARG A 262 -12.76 0.35 16.03
N GLY A 263 -12.27 1.58 15.90
CA GLY A 263 -12.22 2.53 17.02
C GLY A 263 -13.59 2.77 17.66
N GLU A 264 -14.67 2.60 16.90
CA GLU A 264 -16.04 2.77 17.41
C GLU A 264 -16.43 1.66 18.40
N GLN A 265 -15.67 0.56 18.45
CA GLN A 265 -15.87 -0.54 19.38
C GLN A 265 -15.17 -0.33 20.72
N ALA A 266 -14.31 0.68 20.85
CA ALA A 266 -13.67 1.02 22.12
C ALA A 266 -14.72 1.44 23.17
N ASP A 267 -14.35 1.32 24.44
CA ASP A 267 -15.15 1.84 25.56
C ASP A 267 -15.48 3.33 25.32
N PRO A 268 -16.77 3.73 25.26
CA PRO A 268 -17.16 5.11 25.02
C PRO A 268 -16.54 6.09 26.02
N SER A 269 -16.30 5.67 27.26
CA SER A 269 -15.64 6.51 28.25
C SER A 269 -14.16 6.72 27.96
N LEU A 270 -13.47 5.74 27.36
CA LEU A 270 -12.11 5.91 26.86
C LEU A 270 -12.09 6.95 25.74
N LEU A 271 -13.01 6.83 24.76
CA LEU A 271 -13.09 7.78 23.64
C LEU A 271 -13.32 9.22 24.12
N SER A 272 -14.27 9.45 25.03
CA SER A 272 -14.51 10.77 25.61
C SER A 272 -13.29 11.31 26.39
N GLU A 273 -12.58 10.45 27.12
CA GLU A 273 -11.38 10.84 27.87
C GLU A 273 -10.22 11.23 26.97
N LEU A 274 -9.96 10.45 25.92
CA LEU A 274 -8.94 10.73 24.91
C LEU A 274 -9.27 12.00 24.13
N ALA A 275 -10.52 12.15 23.67
CA ALA A 275 -11.01 13.33 22.97
C ALA A 275 -10.75 14.61 23.79
N ARG A 276 -11.12 14.59 25.08
CA ARG A 276 -10.87 15.70 26.00
C ARG A 276 -9.37 15.97 26.22
N ARG A 277 -8.55 14.93 26.37
CA ARG A 277 -7.10 15.08 26.62
C ARG A 277 -6.36 15.65 25.41
N CYS A 278 -6.72 15.20 24.21
CA CYS A 278 -6.05 15.59 22.98
C CYS A 278 -6.68 16.82 22.32
N GLY A 279 -7.86 17.27 22.78
CA GLY A 279 -8.60 18.37 22.14
C GLY A 279 -9.23 17.97 20.79
N LEU A 280 -9.54 16.69 20.62
CA LEU A 280 -10.11 16.11 19.40
C LEU A 280 -11.61 15.79 19.57
N SER A 281 -12.32 15.51 18.48
CA SER A 281 -13.67 14.92 18.55
C SER A 281 -13.58 13.42 18.81
N GLU A 282 -14.60 12.82 19.43
CA GLU A 282 -14.66 11.36 19.62
C GLU A 282 -14.62 10.59 18.31
N GLU A 283 -15.24 11.14 17.25
CA GLU A 283 -15.18 10.60 15.90
C GLU A 283 -13.75 10.57 15.36
N ARG A 284 -12.99 11.67 15.52
CA ARG A 284 -11.59 11.72 15.09
C ARG A 284 -10.74 10.74 15.90
N VAL A 285 -10.93 10.66 17.22
CA VAL A 285 -10.24 9.67 18.07
C VAL A 285 -10.53 8.25 17.60
N SER A 286 -11.80 7.92 17.35
CA SER A 286 -12.22 6.61 16.83
C SER A 286 -11.52 6.28 15.52
N GLN A 287 -11.58 7.20 14.54
CA GLN A 287 -10.94 7.03 13.24
C GLN A 287 -9.44 6.79 13.38
N THR A 288 -8.73 7.62 14.15
CA THR A 288 -7.28 7.47 14.32
C THR A 288 -6.93 6.18 15.07
N LEU A 289 -7.65 5.80 16.12
CA LEU A 289 -7.41 4.53 16.83
C LEU A 289 -7.57 3.31 15.91
N THR A 290 -8.51 3.38 14.96
CA THR A 290 -8.76 2.31 13.99
C THR A 290 -7.51 1.97 13.17
N THR A 291 -6.65 2.94 12.90
CA THR A 291 -5.42 2.76 12.11
C THR A 291 -4.14 2.84 12.95
N MET A 292 -4.27 2.84 14.28
CA MET A 292 -3.14 2.75 15.23
C MET A 292 -3.09 1.39 15.93
N VAL A 293 -4.21 0.67 16.03
CA VAL A 293 -4.31 -0.56 16.85
C VAL A 293 -4.40 -1.79 15.96
N THR A 294 -3.48 -2.73 16.21
CA THR A 294 -3.29 -3.97 15.43
C THR A 294 -3.36 -5.19 16.34
N ILE A 295 -3.84 -6.35 15.87
CA ILE A 295 -3.73 -7.63 16.58
C ILE A 295 -2.93 -8.65 15.77
N LEU A 296 -1.73 -8.98 16.24
CA LEU A 296 -0.84 -9.98 15.64
C LEU A 296 -0.89 -11.31 16.39
N LYS A 297 -0.63 -12.41 15.69
CA LYS A 297 -0.27 -13.67 16.36
C LYS A 297 1.11 -13.53 16.96
N SER A 298 1.27 -13.87 18.24
CA SER A 298 2.57 -13.78 18.91
C SER A 298 3.68 -14.55 18.17
N SER A 299 3.35 -15.68 17.54
CA SER A 299 4.30 -16.48 16.74
C SER A 299 4.73 -15.83 15.42
N GLU A 300 4.01 -14.83 14.92
CA GLU A 300 4.27 -14.17 13.64
C GLU A 300 4.83 -12.75 13.81
N VAL A 301 5.07 -12.29 15.04
CA VAL A 301 5.47 -10.90 15.31
C VAL A 301 6.79 -10.55 14.65
N ASP A 302 7.85 -11.34 14.84
CA ASP A 302 9.17 -11.03 14.25
C ASP A 302 9.16 -11.08 12.71
N LYS A 303 8.15 -11.72 12.11
CA LYS A 303 7.94 -11.78 10.67
C LYS A 303 7.32 -10.47 10.12
N PHE A 304 6.46 -9.82 10.90
CA PHE A 304 5.67 -8.67 10.43
C PHE A 304 6.07 -7.34 11.05
N ILE A 305 6.57 -7.32 12.29
CA ILE A 305 6.69 -6.07 13.06
C ILE A 305 7.63 -5.05 12.41
N VAL A 306 8.67 -5.47 11.71
CA VAL A 306 9.56 -4.54 10.98
C VAL A 306 8.88 -4.04 9.71
N HIS A 307 8.25 -4.94 8.96
CA HIS A 307 7.47 -4.60 7.76
C HIS A 307 6.37 -3.59 8.10
N ASP A 308 5.66 -3.82 9.20
CA ASP A 308 4.52 -3.00 9.60
C ASP A 308 4.96 -1.71 10.30
N ALA A 309 5.83 -1.79 11.32
CA ALA A 309 6.24 -0.60 12.07
C ALA A 309 7.22 0.28 11.30
N TRP A 310 8.24 -0.31 10.68
CA TRP A 310 9.26 0.45 9.95
C TRP A 310 8.99 0.56 8.45
N GLY A 311 8.19 -0.33 7.85
CA GLY A 311 7.81 -0.26 6.44
C GLY A 311 6.50 0.49 6.21
N HIS A 312 5.48 0.27 7.02
CA HIS A 312 4.13 0.74 6.75
C HIS A 312 3.70 1.99 7.53
N GLN A 313 4.04 2.14 8.82
CA GLN A 313 3.58 3.28 9.62
C GLN A 313 3.95 4.64 9.02
N TRP A 314 5.20 4.83 8.61
CA TRP A 314 5.61 6.08 8.00
C TRP A 314 4.86 6.34 6.68
N GLN A 315 4.53 5.30 5.90
CA GLN A 315 3.74 5.47 4.67
C GLN A 315 2.36 6.03 4.99
N ALA A 316 1.75 5.57 6.09
CA ALA A 316 0.45 6.02 6.55
C ALA A 316 0.47 7.36 7.31
N HIS A 317 1.63 7.81 7.79
CA HIS A 317 1.71 8.99 8.69
C HIS A 317 2.45 10.17 8.09
N LEU A 318 3.30 9.92 7.09
CA LEU A 318 4.14 10.92 6.45
C LEU A 318 3.73 11.14 4.98
N LEU A 319 2.76 10.38 4.48
CA LEU A 319 2.26 10.40 3.11
C LEU A 319 0.78 10.00 3.08
N PRO A 320 0.02 10.36 2.02
CA PRO A 320 -1.42 10.13 1.95
C PRO A 320 -1.82 8.68 1.59
N PHE A 321 -0.96 7.69 1.86
CA PHE A 321 -1.29 6.28 1.55
C PHE A 321 -2.47 5.74 2.38
N GLU A 322 -2.68 6.27 3.60
CA GLU A 322 -3.84 5.91 4.42
C GLU A 322 -5.15 6.26 3.71
N ASP A 323 -5.24 7.48 3.19
CA ASP A 323 -6.41 7.98 2.45
C ASP A 323 -6.63 7.18 1.15
N ASP A 324 -5.56 6.85 0.44
CA ASP A 324 -5.61 6.03 -0.76
C ASP A 324 -6.21 4.65 -0.48
N LEU A 325 -5.80 3.99 0.60
CA LEU A 325 -6.33 2.67 0.98
C LEU A 325 -7.76 2.74 1.52
N GLN A 326 -8.09 3.76 2.32
CA GLN A 326 -9.47 4.02 2.72
C GLN A 326 -10.39 4.14 1.50
N ARG A 327 -9.90 4.81 0.44
CA ARG A 327 -10.62 4.91 -0.83
C ARG A 327 -10.81 3.54 -1.50
N VAL A 328 -9.83 2.63 -1.45
CA VAL A 328 -9.98 1.25 -1.96
C VAL A 328 -11.13 0.52 -1.26
N GLY A 329 -11.31 0.74 0.05
CA GLY A 329 -12.45 0.21 0.81
C GLY A 329 -13.83 0.60 0.25
N THR A 330 -13.93 1.71 -0.48
CA THR A 330 -15.18 2.16 -1.12
C THR A 330 -15.49 1.46 -2.45
N PHE A 331 -14.54 0.71 -3.02
CA PHE A 331 -14.68 0.11 -4.36
C PHE A 331 -15.64 -1.08 -4.42
N GLU A 332 -16.18 -1.52 -3.27
CA GLU A 332 -17.29 -2.47 -3.21
C GLU A 332 -18.56 -1.94 -3.89
N GLN A 333 -18.71 -0.62 -4.02
CA GLN A 333 -19.85 0.01 -4.68
C GLN A 333 -19.46 0.58 -6.05
N LEU A 334 -20.43 0.83 -6.93
CA LEU A 334 -20.21 1.65 -8.13
C LEU A 334 -19.85 3.10 -7.74
N PRO A 335 -19.14 3.86 -8.61
CA PRO A 335 -18.97 5.30 -8.38
C PRO A 335 -20.32 5.99 -8.24
N ARG A 336 -20.37 7.04 -7.41
CA ARG A 336 -21.62 7.82 -7.28
C ARG A 336 -21.99 8.43 -8.63
N LEU A 337 -23.28 8.59 -8.86
CA LEU A 337 -23.82 9.13 -10.11
C LEU A 337 -23.18 10.47 -10.50
N ASP A 338 -22.92 11.32 -9.50
CA ASP A 338 -22.38 12.66 -9.63
C ASP A 338 -20.86 12.76 -9.43
N GLU A 339 -20.20 11.64 -9.13
CA GLU A 339 -18.75 11.57 -8.97
C GLU A 339 -18.05 11.76 -10.31
N ALA A 340 -17.22 12.80 -10.40
CA ALA A 340 -16.38 13.04 -11.56
C ALA A 340 -15.17 12.09 -11.56
N VAL A 341 -15.02 11.34 -12.65
CA VAL A 341 -13.85 10.52 -12.95
C VAL A 341 -13.04 11.18 -14.07
N PRO A 342 -11.71 11.25 -13.95
CA PRO A 342 -10.87 11.73 -15.04
C PRO A 342 -11.05 10.86 -16.28
N PRO A 343 -11.17 11.44 -17.48
CA PRO A 343 -11.20 10.66 -18.71
C PRO A 343 -9.84 9.96 -18.93
N PRO A 344 -9.78 8.92 -19.77
CA PRO A 344 -8.51 8.35 -20.22
C PRO A 344 -7.58 9.44 -20.79
N ALA A 345 -6.29 9.32 -20.52
CA ALA A 345 -5.31 10.31 -20.95
C ALA A 345 -5.35 10.50 -22.48
N GLY A 346 -5.51 11.76 -22.91
CA GLY A 346 -5.62 12.14 -24.32
C GLY A 346 -7.02 11.98 -24.94
N GLU A 347 -8.04 11.61 -24.15
CA GLU A 347 -9.43 11.51 -24.60
C GLU A 347 -10.33 12.59 -23.96
N GLU A 348 -11.27 13.12 -24.74
CA GLU A 348 -12.40 13.93 -24.25
C GLU A 348 -13.65 13.06 -24.12
N GLY A 349 -14.44 13.24 -23.06
CA GLY A 349 -15.64 12.45 -22.85
C GLY A 349 -16.38 12.81 -21.56
N PRO A 350 -17.55 12.16 -21.32
CA PRO A 350 -18.29 12.34 -20.09
C PRO A 350 -17.43 11.90 -18.90
N SER A 351 -17.45 12.72 -17.85
CA SER A 351 -16.68 12.47 -16.63
C SER A 351 -17.55 11.86 -15.54
N ARG A 352 -18.87 11.78 -15.74
CA ARG A 352 -19.82 11.29 -14.74
C ARG A 352 -20.76 10.25 -15.30
N LEU A 353 -21.25 9.35 -14.43
CA LEU A 353 -22.18 8.30 -14.83
C LEU A 353 -23.55 8.88 -15.20
N ASP A 354 -24.02 9.89 -14.46
CA ASP A 354 -25.30 10.54 -14.73
C ASP A 354 -25.32 11.25 -16.10
N GLU A 355 -24.22 11.85 -16.54
CA GLU A 355 -24.05 12.40 -17.90
C GLU A 355 -24.18 11.31 -18.95
N CYS A 356 -23.55 10.14 -18.73
CA CYS A 356 -23.64 9.00 -19.63
C CYS A 356 -25.06 8.47 -19.72
N LEU A 357 -25.72 8.26 -18.58
CA LEU A 357 -27.09 7.75 -18.49
C LEU A 357 -28.09 8.72 -19.15
N ARG A 358 -27.97 10.03 -18.92
CA ARG A 358 -28.82 11.05 -19.56
C ARG A 358 -28.70 11.04 -21.08
N ALA A 359 -27.47 10.96 -21.59
CA ALA A 359 -27.24 10.89 -23.03
C ALA A 359 -27.77 9.57 -23.63
N ALA A 360 -27.62 8.44 -22.92
CA ALA A 360 -28.19 7.16 -23.33
C ALA A 360 -29.72 7.20 -23.41
N LEU A 361 -30.39 7.79 -22.40
CA LEU A 361 -31.83 8.00 -22.41
C LEU A 361 -32.28 8.86 -23.59
N ALA A 362 -31.55 9.93 -23.90
CA ALA A 362 -31.88 10.79 -25.03
C ALA A 362 -31.84 10.04 -26.36
N LEU A 363 -30.90 9.10 -26.53
CA LEU A 363 -30.82 8.23 -27.71
C LEU A 363 -31.98 7.22 -27.76
N LEU A 364 -32.25 6.56 -26.63
CA LEU A 364 -33.35 5.58 -26.53
C LEU A 364 -34.72 6.21 -26.79
N ALA A 365 -34.95 7.43 -26.28
CA ALA A 365 -36.18 8.19 -26.54
C ALA A 365 -36.38 8.54 -28.03
N GLN A 366 -35.30 8.53 -28.82
CA GLN A 366 -35.33 8.70 -30.28
C GLN A 366 -35.45 7.37 -31.03
N GLY A 367 -35.50 6.25 -30.31
CA GLY A 367 -35.49 4.89 -30.88
C GLY A 367 -34.10 4.48 -31.40
N GLU A 368 -33.04 5.16 -30.97
CA GLU A 368 -31.66 4.86 -31.34
C GLU A 368 -30.99 3.94 -30.32
N ALA A 369 -30.11 3.05 -30.79
CA ALA A 369 -29.30 2.22 -29.91
C ALA A 369 -28.15 3.03 -29.31
N VAL A 370 -27.82 2.77 -28.04
CA VAL A 370 -26.69 3.43 -27.36
C VAL A 370 -25.37 2.87 -27.91
N PRO A 371 -24.49 3.70 -28.52
CA PRO A 371 -23.23 3.22 -29.07
C PRO A 371 -22.30 2.66 -27.97
N PRO A 372 -21.58 1.55 -28.20
CA PRO A 372 -20.65 1.00 -27.20
C PRO A 372 -19.58 1.99 -26.72
N THR A 373 -19.13 2.87 -27.62
CA THR A 373 -18.12 3.91 -27.33
C THR A 373 -18.60 4.94 -26.30
N HIS A 374 -19.92 5.05 -26.09
CA HIS A 374 -20.52 5.95 -25.12
C HIS A 374 -20.14 5.56 -23.69
N TRP A 375 -20.30 4.27 -23.36
CA TRP A 375 -19.93 3.72 -22.06
C TRP A 375 -18.43 3.54 -21.90
N ASP A 376 -17.72 3.20 -22.99
CA ASP A 376 -16.30 2.84 -22.95
C ASP A 376 -15.41 3.90 -22.32
N ARG A 377 -15.64 5.18 -22.65
CA ARG A 377 -14.79 6.26 -22.15
C ARG A 377 -14.95 6.45 -20.64
N TYR A 378 -16.21 6.48 -20.17
CA TYR A 378 -16.50 6.57 -18.75
C TYR A 378 -15.98 5.35 -17.99
N LEU A 379 -16.25 4.13 -18.47
CA LEU A 379 -15.80 2.89 -17.83
C LEU A 379 -14.27 2.81 -17.75
N ARG A 380 -13.56 3.17 -18.82
CA ARG A 380 -12.09 3.26 -18.80
C ARG A 380 -11.59 4.34 -17.84
N GLY A 381 -12.22 5.52 -17.80
CA GLY A 381 -11.87 6.57 -16.84
C GLY A 381 -12.08 6.12 -15.39
N ALA A 382 -13.26 5.58 -15.08
CA ALA A 382 -13.64 5.12 -13.76
C ALA A 382 -12.81 3.92 -13.27
N ILE A 383 -12.65 2.89 -14.10
CA ILE A 383 -11.85 1.71 -13.75
C ILE A 383 -10.37 2.08 -13.66
N GLY A 384 -9.84 2.87 -14.62
CA GLY A 384 -8.45 3.34 -14.58
C GLY A 384 -8.16 4.17 -13.33
N SER A 385 -9.11 5.01 -12.92
CA SER A 385 -9.07 5.76 -11.66
C SER A 385 -8.95 4.85 -10.44
N ARG A 386 -9.78 3.80 -10.37
CA ARG A 386 -9.76 2.83 -9.26
C ARG A 386 -8.50 1.98 -9.25
N ILE A 387 -8.01 1.58 -10.43
CA ILE A 387 -6.74 0.87 -10.54
C ILE A 387 -5.60 1.73 -10.01
N GLY A 388 -5.53 3.02 -10.38
CA GLY A 388 -4.49 3.93 -9.87
C GLY A 388 -4.43 3.96 -8.34
N ALA A 389 -5.57 4.16 -7.68
CA ALA A 389 -5.65 4.13 -6.21
C ALA A 389 -5.44 2.72 -5.61
N GLY A 390 -5.93 1.67 -6.27
CA GLY A 390 -5.70 0.29 -5.84
C GLY A 390 -4.21 -0.11 -5.89
N MET A 391 -3.42 0.48 -6.77
CA MET A 391 -1.98 0.24 -6.84
C MET A 391 -1.20 0.95 -5.74
N SER A 392 -1.77 1.92 -5.01
CA SER A 392 -1.11 2.53 -3.83
C SER A 392 -0.76 1.46 -2.80
N GLY A 393 -1.68 0.52 -2.54
CA GLY A 393 -1.41 -0.61 -1.64
C GLY A 393 -0.27 -1.49 -2.11
N LEU A 394 -0.18 -1.76 -3.41
CA LEU A 394 0.89 -2.58 -3.97
C LEU A 394 2.26 -1.89 -3.91
N VAL A 395 2.29 -0.58 -4.18
CA VAL A 395 3.51 0.23 -4.03
C VAL A 395 3.94 0.27 -2.56
N ALA A 396 3.00 0.46 -1.64
CA ALA A 396 3.25 0.41 -0.20
C ALA A 396 3.92 -0.91 0.22
N GLU A 397 3.39 -2.07 -0.20
CA GLU A 397 3.99 -3.39 0.08
C GLU A 397 5.40 -3.51 -0.49
N MET A 398 5.61 -3.13 -1.75
CA MET A 398 6.96 -3.18 -2.36
C MET A 398 7.96 -2.30 -1.61
N LEU A 399 7.54 -1.15 -1.09
CA LEU A 399 8.42 -0.25 -0.34
C LEU A 399 8.65 -0.74 1.10
N ALA A 400 7.67 -1.37 1.72
CA ALA A 400 7.82 -2.03 3.02
C ALA A 400 8.78 -3.23 2.93
N ASP A 401 8.74 -4.00 1.83
CA ASP A 401 9.72 -5.05 1.54
C ASP A 401 11.17 -4.49 1.52
N VAL A 402 11.38 -3.28 1.00
CA VAL A 402 12.72 -2.65 0.95
C VAL A 402 13.19 -2.27 2.35
N CYS A 403 12.28 -1.79 3.21
CA CYS A 403 12.55 -1.55 4.63
C CYS A 403 12.88 -2.87 5.36
N GLU A 404 12.14 -3.96 5.11
CA GLU A 404 12.46 -5.28 5.65
C GLU A 404 13.84 -5.76 5.19
N TYR A 405 14.13 -5.64 3.89
CA TYR A 405 15.40 -6.06 3.29
C TYR A 405 16.59 -5.29 3.87
N LYS A 406 16.43 -4.05 4.33
CA LYS A 406 17.50 -3.30 5.01
C LYS A 406 18.12 -4.13 6.14
N LEU A 407 17.32 -4.78 6.99
CA LEU A 407 17.83 -5.64 8.07
C LEU A 407 18.61 -6.83 7.54
N VAL A 408 18.15 -7.44 6.44
CA VAL A 408 18.84 -8.54 5.78
C VAL A 408 20.19 -8.08 5.21
N SER A 409 20.22 -6.91 4.57
CA SER A 409 21.40 -6.33 3.92
C SER A 409 22.50 -5.90 4.90
N LEU A 410 22.11 -5.44 6.10
CA LEU A 410 23.05 -5.07 7.17
C LEU A 410 23.69 -6.31 7.84
N GLY A 411 23.07 -7.49 7.69
CA GLY A 411 23.57 -8.76 8.17
C GLY A 411 23.50 -8.96 9.69
N GLY A 412 24.31 -9.89 10.20
CA GLY A 412 24.36 -10.22 11.63
C GLY A 412 23.23 -11.16 12.12
N PRO A 413 23.16 -11.44 13.43
CA PRO A 413 22.22 -12.42 14.00
C PRO A 413 20.75 -12.11 13.73
N VAL A 414 20.38 -10.83 13.60
CA VAL A 414 19.00 -10.40 13.34
C VAL A 414 18.56 -10.78 11.94
N ALA A 415 19.44 -10.69 10.94
CA ALA A 415 19.14 -11.11 9.57
C ALA A 415 18.78 -12.60 9.49
N GLU A 416 19.38 -13.45 10.34
CA GLU A 416 19.06 -14.88 10.44
C GLU A 416 17.70 -15.14 11.13
N GLN A 417 17.29 -14.24 12.02
CA GLN A 417 16.06 -14.34 12.81
C GLN A 417 14.81 -13.80 12.10
N LEU A 418 14.99 -12.92 11.11
CA LEU A 418 13.89 -12.36 10.34
C LEU A 418 13.20 -13.46 9.52
N GLU A 419 11.97 -13.83 9.86
CA GLU A 419 11.19 -14.73 9.02
C GLU A 419 10.62 -13.97 7.82
N SER A 420 10.34 -14.65 6.71
CA SER A 420 9.74 -14.00 5.54
C SER A 420 8.80 -14.96 4.82
N SER A 421 7.69 -14.44 4.30
CA SER A 421 6.77 -15.20 3.44
C SER A 421 7.33 -15.41 2.03
N SER A 422 8.36 -14.65 1.64
CA SER A 422 8.92 -14.67 0.29
C SER A 422 10.09 -15.62 0.15
N TYR A 423 10.17 -16.27 -1.03
CA TYR A 423 11.35 -17.03 -1.46
C TYR A 423 12.53 -16.15 -1.84
N PHE A 424 12.33 -14.84 -1.95
CA PHE A 424 13.29 -13.82 -2.35
C PHE A 424 13.67 -12.88 -1.20
N LYS A 425 13.72 -13.40 0.04
CA LYS A 425 14.11 -12.63 1.24
C LYS A 425 15.38 -11.78 1.07
N ALA A 426 16.33 -12.23 0.25
CA ALA A 426 17.60 -11.55 -0.01
C ALA A 426 17.53 -10.52 -1.15
N LEU A 427 16.33 -10.08 -1.55
CA LEU A 427 16.13 -8.99 -2.51
C LEU A 427 15.32 -7.85 -1.88
N PRO A 428 15.53 -6.60 -2.32
CA PRO A 428 14.77 -5.44 -1.86
C PRO A 428 13.25 -5.56 -2.03
N THR A 429 12.78 -6.25 -3.06
CA THR A 429 11.35 -6.41 -3.36
C THR A 429 11.02 -7.87 -3.63
N LYS A 430 9.80 -8.30 -3.26
CA LYS A 430 9.39 -9.70 -3.28
C LYS A 430 8.38 -9.98 -4.40
N LEU A 431 8.87 -10.15 -5.64
CA LEU A 431 8.02 -10.36 -6.83
C LEU A 431 7.04 -11.54 -6.70
N ASP A 432 7.40 -12.57 -5.93
CA ASP A 432 6.52 -13.72 -5.64
C ASP A 432 5.32 -13.37 -4.76
N LEU A 433 5.38 -12.28 -4.00
CA LEU A 433 4.26 -11.71 -3.24
C LEU A 433 3.55 -10.62 -4.05
N THR A 434 4.31 -9.75 -4.75
CA THR A 434 3.78 -8.64 -5.56
C THR A 434 2.77 -9.09 -6.61
N LEU A 435 2.97 -10.23 -7.28
CA LEU A 435 2.04 -10.69 -8.33
C LEU A 435 0.69 -11.22 -7.79
N PRO A 436 0.67 -12.03 -6.71
CA PRO A 436 -0.56 -12.29 -5.95
C PRO A 436 -1.27 -11.01 -5.50
N ASP A 437 -0.53 -10.05 -4.93
CA ASP A 437 -1.11 -8.79 -4.44
C ASP A 437 -1.68 -7.94 -5.58
N LEU A 438 -1.00 -7.87 -6.73
CA LEU A 438 -1.54 -7.27 -7.94
C LEU A 438 -2.90 -7.88 -8.29
N ARG A 439 -3.04 -9.21 -8.27
CA ARG A 439 -4.31 -9.89 -8.55
C ARG A 439 -5.38 -9.50 -7.53
N LEU A 440 -5.01 -9.36 -6.26
CA LEU A 440 -5.90 -8.96 -5.19
C LEU A 440 -6.40 -7.52 -5.36
N PHE A 441 -5.50 -6.54 -5.43
CA PHE A 441 -5.85 -5.12 -5.59
C PHE A 441 -6.58 -4.84 -6.90
N PHE A 442 -6.20 -5.52 -7.98
CA PHE A 442 -6.90 -5.41 -9.26
C PHE A 442 -8.33 -5.96 -9.19
N ARG A 443 -8.59 -7.00 -8.37
CA ARG A 443 -9.96 -7.48 -8.13
C ARG A 443 -10.75 -6.48 -7.30
N PHE A 444 -10.17 -5.85 -6.29
CA PHE A 444 -10.85 -4.84 -5.48
C PHE A 444 -11.25 -3.61 -6.30
N ALA A 445 -10.35 -3.11 -7.14
CA ALA A 445 -10.66 -2.00 -8.06
C ALA A 445 -11.89 -2.26 -8.95
N LEU A 446 -12.17 -3.54 -9.23
CA LEU A 446 -13.26 -3.97 -10.11
C LEU A 446 -14.50 -4.50 -9.36
N ARG A 447 -14.46 -4.61 -8.03
CA ARG A 447 -15.48 -5.33 -7.25
C ARG A 447 -16.88 -4.78 -7.46
N GLY A 448 -17.11 -3.49 -7.22
CA GLY A 448 -18.44 -2.89 -7.39
C GLY A 448 -18.98 -2.96 -8.83
N PHE A 449 -18.11 -3.00 -9.85
CA PHE A 449 -18.56 -3.21 -11.23
C PHE A 449 -18.96 -4.67 -11.49
N ARG A 450 -18.28 -5.64 -10.88
CA ARG A 450 -18.66 -7.05 -10.96
C ARG A 450 -19.95 -7.32 -10.20
N ASP A 451 -20.05 -6.83 -8.97
CA ASP A 451 -21.25 -6.98 -8.15
C ASP A 451 -22.47 -6.34 -8.84
N PHE A 452 -22.27 -5.24 -9.57
CA PHE A 452 -23.29 -4.65 -10.44
C PHE A 452 -23.65 -5.54 -11.65
N CYS A 453 -22.67 -6.16 -12.29
CA CYS A 453 -22.93 -7.07 -13.42
C CYS A 453 -23.60 -8.38 -12.99
N ASP A 454 -23.30 -8.88 -11.79
CA ASP A 454 -23.77 -10.18 -11.28
C ASP A 454 -25.13 -10.08 -10.54
N GLY A 455 -25.57 -8.88 -10.14
CA GLY A 455 -26.74 -8.69 -9.28
C GLY A 455 -27.82 -7.77 -9.85
N ASP A 456 -29.03 -8.31 -10.04
CA ASP A 456 -30.20 -7.58 -10.56
C ASP A 456 -30.64 -6.42 -9.64
N GLU A 457 -30.51 -6.58 -8.31
CA GLU A 457 -30.96 -5.58 -7.34
C GLU A 457 -30.29 -4.20 -7.52
N HIS A 458 -28.99 -4.18 -7.83
CA HIS A 458 -28.25 -2.93 -8.06
C HIS A 458 -28.66 -2.26 -9.37
N ALA A 459 -28.90 -3.05 -10.42
CA ALA A 459 -29.38 -2.56 -11.71
C ALA A 459 -30.80 -1.97 -11.59
N GLU A 460 -31.71 -2.67 -10.90
CA GLU A 460 -33.06 -2.18 -10.63
C GLU A 460 -33.04 -0.86 -9.84
N ALA A 461 -32.26 -0.79 -8.75
CA ALA A 461 -32.15 0.43 -7.94
C ALA A 461 -31.58 1.63 -8.75
N LEU A 462 -30.62 1.38 -9.63
CA LEU A 462 -30.07 2.40 -10.53
C LEU A 462 -31.10 2.87 -11.55
N ALA A 463 -31.86 1.94 -12.16
CA ALA A 463 -32.91 2.25 -13.11
C ALA A 463 -34.05 3.06 -12.47
N GLU A 464 -34.47 2.71 -11.25
CA GLU A 464 -35.47 3.48 -10.49
C GLU A 464 -34.99 4.88 -10.14
N THR A 465 -33.70 5.02 -9.77
CA THR A 465 -33.10 6.32 -9.48
C THR A 465 -33.07 7.18 -10.74
N LEU A 466 -32.68 6.60 -11.87
CA LEU A 466 -32.63 7.26 -13.16
C LEU A 466 -34.04 7.69 -13.65
N ALA A 467 -35.04 6.81 -13.57
CA ALA A 467 -36.42 7.12 -13.94
C ALA A 467 -36.99 8.28 -13.11
N ARG A 468 -36.70 8.33 -11.81
CA ARG A 468 -37.13 9.41 -10.92
C ARG A 468 -36.42 10.74 -11.21
N ALA A 469 -35.11 10.69 -11.44
CA ALA A 469 -34.30 11.89 -11.64
C ALA A 469 -34.56 12.57 -13.00
N GLU A 470 -34.72 11.77 -14.06
CA GLU A 470 -34.81 12.27 -15.43
C GLU A 470 -36.25 12.28 -15.99
N GLY A 471 -37.22 11.80 -15.21
CA GLY A 471 -38.61 11.67 -15.67
C GLY A 471 -38.78 10.71 -16.86
N ALA A 472 -37.79 9.84 -17.08
CA ALA A 472 -37.83 8.82 -18.13
C ALA A 472 -38.86 7.73 -17.80
N SER A 473 -39.34 7.02 -18.82
CA SER A 473 -40.17 5.83 -18.58
C SER A 473 -39.33 4.77 -17.86
N SER A 474 -39.95 3.98 -16.97
CA SER A 474 -39.26 2.89 -16.28
C SER A 474 -38.64 1.89 -17.26
N ALA A 475 -39.25 1.71 -18.44
CA ALA A 475 -38.73 0.83 -19.49
C ALA A 475 -37.45 1.39 -20.15
N ASP A 476 -37.41 2.69 -20.46
CA ASP A 476 -36.22 3.31 -21.07
C ASP A 476 -35.05 3.37 -20.07
N ALA A 477 -35.35 3.64 -18.80
CA ALA A 477 -34.35 3.62 -17.74
C ALA A 477 -33.77 2.21 -17.52
N ALA A 478 -34.62 1.18 -17.50
CA ALA A 478 -34.17 -0.21 -17.41
C ALA A 478 -33.30 -0.59 -18.62
N ALA A 479 -33.72 -0.25 -19.84
CA ALA A 479 -32.96 -0.53 -21.06
C ALA A 479 -31.59 0.19 -21.10
N ALA A 480 -31.52 1.44 -20.60
CA ALA A 480 -30.25 2.17 -20.50
C ALA A 480 -29.28 1.50 -19.51
N VAL A 481 -29.79 1.05 -18.36
CA VAL A 481 -28.99 0.36 -17.34
C VAL A 481 -28.56 -1.02 -17.80
N GLU A 482 -29.44 -1.78 -18.45
CA GLU A 482 -29.12 -3.09 -19.06
C GLU A 482 -27.99 -2.93 -20.10
N SER A 483 -28.09 -1.94 -20.99
CA SER A 483 -27.03 -1.64 -21.96
C SER A 483 -25.70 -1.30 -21.28
N PHE A 484 -25.73 -0.55 -20.17
CA PHE A 484 -24.55 -0.24 -19.39
C PHE A 484 -23.95 -1.48 -18.71
N GLN A 485 -24.80 -2.36 -18.16
CA GLN A 485 -24.40 -3.62 -17.51
C GLN A 485 -23.77 -4.59 -18.50
N GLU A 486 -24.39 -4.81 -19.67
CA GLU A 486 -23.83 -5.63 -20.75
C GLU A 486 -22.47 -5.12 -21.19
N ARG A 487 -22.33 -3.80 -21.36
CA ARG A 487 -21.06 -3.21 -21.79
C ARG A 487 -19.98 -3.31 -20.72
N THR A 488 -20.36 -3.13 -19.45
CA THR A 488 -19.46 -3.30 -18.31
C THR A 488 -18.95 -4.74 -18.24
N ALA A 489 -19.84 -5.73 -18.33
CA ALA A 489 -19.48 -7.15 -18.32
C ALA A 489 -18.49 -7.49 -19.46
N ALA A 490 -18.76 -7.02 -20.67
CA ALA A 490 -17.87 -7.26 -21.82
C ALA A 490 -16.45 -6.68 -21.61
N LEU A 491 -16.33 -5.49 -20.99
CA LEU A 491 -15.02 -4.91 -20.68
C LEU A 491 -14.31 -5.64 -19.53
N LEU A 492 -15.06 -6.09 -18.52
CA LEU A 492 -14.52 -6.87 -17.40
C LEU A 492 -13.95 -8.22 -17.86
N ASP A 493 -14.59 -8.88 -18.84
CA ASP A 493 -14.17 -10.18 -19.34
C ASP A 493 -13.02 -10.15 -20.35
N ASP A 494 -12.87 -9.05 -21.11
CA ASP A 494 -11.77 -8.88 -22.09
C ASP A 494 -10.65 -8.00 -21.53
N LEU A 495 -10.88 -6.68 -21.44
CA LEU A 495 -9.84 -5.68 -21.16
C LEU A 495 -9.40 -5.66 -19.69
N PHE A 496 -10.33 -5.89 -18.76
CA PHE A 496 -10.08 -5.83 -17.31
C PHE A 496 -10.16 -7.21 -16.64
N ALA A 497 -9.91 -8.28 -17.38
CA ALA A 497 -9.84 -9.61 -16.77
C ALA A 497 -8.63 -9.69 -15.81
N PRO A 498 -8.79 -10.19 -14.56
CA PRO A 498 -7.74 -10.21 -13.53
C PRO A 498 -6.78 -11.39 -13.70
N ARG A 499 -6.31 -11.59 -14.94
CA ARG A 499 -5.50 -12.75 -15.35
C ARG A 499 -4.62 -12.39 -16.52
N PHE A 500 -3.55 -13.18 -16.70
CA PHE A 500 -2.74 -13.10 -17.90
C PHE A 500 -3.57 -13.50 -19.12
N HIS A 501 -3.84 -12.55 -20.01
CA HIS A 501 -4.42 -12.80 -21.32
C HIS A 501 -3.55 -12.13 -22.37
N TYR A 502 -2.86 -12.95 -23.17
CA TYR A 502 -2.02 -12.48 -24.26
C TYR A 502 -2.12 -13.40 -25.48
N VAL A 503 -2.22 -12.81 -26.67
CA VAL A 503 -2.35 -13.54 -27.95
C VAL A 503 -1.39 -12.94 -28.97
N ALA A 504 -0.50 -13.77 -29.53
CA ALA A 504 0.36 -13.35 -30.62
C ALA A 504 -0.46 -13.08 -31.90
N THR A 505 -0.20 -11.96 -32.55
CA THR A 505 -0.82 -11.51 -33.81
C THR A 505 0.27 -11.16 -34.82
N ASP A 506 -0.12 -10.86 -36.05
CA ASP A 506 0.76 -10.34 -37.10
C ASP A 506 1.37 -8.96 -36.76
N LYS A 507 0.70 -8.19 -35.89
CA LYS A 507 1.10 -6.82 -35.51
C LYS A 507 1.85 -6.72 -34.18
N GLY A 508 1.93 -7.80 -33.41
CA GLY A 508 2.48 -7.81 -32.06
C GLY A 508 1.72 -8.77 -31.14
N VAL A 509 1.83 -8.59 -29.82
CA VAL A 509 1.10 -9.35 -28.81
C VAL A 509 -0.10 -8.55 -28.34
N ARG A 510 -1.32 -9.04 -28.58
CA ARG A 510 -2.53 -8.46 -27.97
C ARG A 510 -2.56 -8.84 -26.49
N VAL A 511 -2.66 -7.86 -25.59
CA VAL A 511 -2.77 -8.05 -24.15
C VAL A 511 -3.97 -7.31 -23.57
N ASN A 512 -4.51 -7.81 -22.47
CA ASN A 512 -5.41 -7.04 -21.60
C ASN A 512 -4.59 -6.18 -20.60
N LEU A 513 -5.27 -5.45 -19.71
CA LEU A 513 -4.60 -4.50 -18.81
C LEU A 513 -3.75 -5.20 -17.72
N PHE A 514 -4.17 -6.36 -17.25
CA PHE A 514 -3.50 -7.05 -16.14
C PHE A 514 -2.00 -7.38 -16.41
N PRO A 515 -1.62 -8.03 -17.53
CA PRO A 515 -0.22 -8.20 -17.91
C PRO A 515 0.56 -6.91 -18.07
N ARG A 516 -0.08 -5.81 -18.49
CA ARG A 516 0.62 -4.52 -18.62
C ARG A 516 1.06 -3.99 -17.25
N LEU A 517 0.17 -4.06 -16.26
CA LEU A 517 0.52 -3.72 -14.88
C LEU A 517 1.59 -4.67 -14.33
N ALA A 518 1.46 -5.98 -14.59
CA ALA A 518 2.47 -6.96 -14.16
C ALA A 518 3.86 -6.67 -14.76
N LEU A 519 3.92 -6.27 -16.05
CA LEU A 519 5.17 -5.86 -16.69
C LEU A 519 5.72 -4.54 -16.11
N ASN A 520 4.86 -3.57 -15.82
CA ASN A 520 5.25 -2.33 -15.15
C ASN A 520 5.89 -2.60 -13.78
N LEU A 521 5.27 -3.47 -12.99
CA LEU A 521 5.77 -3.87 -11.67
C LEU A 521 7.05 -4.70 -11.76
N LEU A 522 7.20 -5.52 -12.80
CA LEU A 522 8.47 -6.19 -13.09
C LEU A 522 9.58 -5.17 -13.42
N GLY A 523 9.26 -4.12 -14.19
CA GLY A 523 10.17 -3.01 -14.46
C GLY A 523 10.60 -2.29 -13.18
N LEU A 524 9.64 -1.93 -12.33
CA LEU A 524 9.88 -1.32 -11.01
C LEU A 524 10.73 -2.23 -10.11
N HIS A 525 10.37 -3.51 -9.98
CA HIS A 525 11.14 -4.52 -9.24
C HIS A 525 12.58 -4.58 -9.76
N SER A 526 12.78 -4.63 -11.07
CA SER A 526 14.11 -4.67 -11.69
C SER A 526 14.91 -3.39 -11.41
N ALA A 527 14.28 -2.22 -11.50
CA ALA A 527 14.91 -0.93 -11.24
C ALA A 527 15.32 -0.77 -9.77
N LEU A 528 14.48 -1.20 -8.81
CA LEU A 528 14.80 -1.22 -7.38
C LEU A 528 16.00 -2.12 -7.08
N VAL A 529 15.95 -3.37 -7.54
CA VAL A 529 17.06 -4.34 -7.36
C VAL A 529 18.36 -3.78 -7.94
N ALA A 530 18.31 -3.23 -9.16
CA ALA A 530 19.49 -2.69 -9.82
C ALA A 530 20.03 -1.43 -9.12
N CYS A 531 19.16 -0.48 -8.73
CA CYS A 531 19.55 0.73 -8.03
C CYS A 531 20.21 0.43 -6.68
N TYR A 532 19.55 -0.40 -5.88
CA TYR A 532 20.07 -0.82 -4.57
C TYR A 532 21.43 -1.51 -4.71
N GLY A 533 21.53 -2.49 -5.62
CA GLY A 533 22.78 -3.22 -5.85
C GLY A 533 23.92 -2.36 -6.43
N ARG A 534 23.62 -1.30 -7.21
CA ARG A 534 24.64 -0.33 -7.62
C ARG A 534 25.16 0.47 -6.44
N LEU A 535 24.26 1.05 -5.64
CA LEU A 535 24.62 1.90 -4.50
C LEU A 535 25.40 1.14 -3.43
N GLU A 536 25.01 -0.11 -3.11
CA GLU A 536 25.76 -0.94 -2.15
C GLU A 536 27.19 -1.24 -2.59
N ARG A 537 27.42 -1.47 -3.90
CA ARG A 537 28.75 -1.80 -4.42
C ARG A 537 29.72 -0.61 -4.44
N GLN A 538 29.23 0.62 -4.34
CA GLN A 538 30.05 1.81 -4.46
C GLN A 538 30.84 2.15 -3.19
N ALA A 539 30.62 1.44 -2.07
CA ALA A 539 31.34 1.63 -0.80
C ALA A 539 31.50 3.12 -0.42
N ARG A 540 30.40 3.88 -0.53
CA ARG A 540 30.39 5.33 -0.31
C ARG A 540 30.53 5.65 1.18
N GLU A 541 31.27 6.71 1.49
CA GLU A 541 31.19 7.37 2.80
C GLU A 541 30.00 8.33 2.79
N TYR A 542 29.17 8.25 3.83
CA TYR A 542 28.04 9.14 4.02
C TYR A 542 28.42 10.19 5.07
N PRO A 543 28.44 11.49 4.71
CA PRO A 543 28.70 12.56 5.67
C PRO A 543 27.57 12.64 6.69
N TYR A 544 27.93 12.85 7.96
CA TYR A 544 26.97 13.13 9.02
C TYR A 544 26.06 14.32 8.64
N PRO A 545 24.74 14.27 8.92
CA PRO A 545 24.02 13.26 9.73
C PRO A 545 23.56 12.00 8.99
N LEU A 546 23.86 11.87 7.69
CA LEU A 546 23.45 10.73 6.89
C LEU A 546 24.44 9.56 7.07
N GLY A 547 23.92 8.39 7.40
CA GLY A 547 24.65 7.14 7.56
C GLY A 547 24.40 6.10 6.45
N GLY A 548 23.43 6.35 5.57
CA GLY A 548 23.07 5.44 4.47
C GLY A 548 22.12 6.08 3.46
N PHE A 549 21.72 5.31 2.44
CA PHE A 549 20.84 5.78 1.36
C PHE A 549 19.46 5.11 1.36
N ARG A 550 19.28 4.03 2.13
CA ARG A 550 18.18 3.08 2.02
C ARG A 550 16.86 3.73 2.40
N ASP A 551 16.82 4.47 3.50
CA ASP A 551 15.59 5.14 3.93
C ASP A 551 15.23 6.29 3.00
N LEU A 552 16.24 7.06 2.57
CA LEU A 552 16.04 8.15 1.60
C LEU A 552 15.51 7.60 0.26
N LEU A 553 16.01 6.46 -0.21
CA LEU A 553 15.53 5.78 -1.41
C LEU A 553 14.04 5.47 -1.30
N VAL A 554 13.64 4.81 -0.21
CA VAL A 554 12.24 4.40 -0.03
C VAL A 554 11.33 5.63 0.11
N LEU A 555 11.71 6.61 0.95
CA LEU A 555 10.92 7.82 1.19
C LEU A 555 10.77 8.67 -0.08
N SER A 556 11.84 8.87 -0.84
CA SER A 556 11.79 9.66 -2.07
C SER A 556 11.03 8.95 -3.21
N THR A 557 11.11 7.61 -3.28
CA THR A 557 10.33 6.81 -4.23
C THR A 557 8.83 6.89 -3.91
N ALA A 558 8.48 6.86 -2.63
CA ALA A 558 7.11 7.02 -2.16
C ALA A 558 6.55 8.43 -2.43
N ALA A 559 7.34 9.47 -2.15
CA ALA A 559 6.99 10.85 -2.46
C ALA A 559 6.79 11.05 -3.97
N PHE A 560 7.67 10.47 -4.81
CA PHE A 560 7.52 10.53 -6.26
C PHE A 560 6.21 9.90 -6.70
N TYR A 561 5.86 8.72 -6.18
CA TYR A 561 4.57 8.11 -6.46
C TYR A 561 3.39 9.00 -6.05
N GLN A 562 3.43 9.57 -4.84
CA GLN A 562 2.31 10.31 -4.25
C GLN A 562 2.05 11.70 -4.88
N GLN A 563 3.00 12.27 -5.61
CA GLN A 563 2.75 13.51 -6.37
C GLN A 563 1.69 13.35 -7.47
N ASP A 564 1.64 12.20 -8.12
CA ASP A 564 0.60 11.81 -9.08
C ASP A 564 0.52 10.28 -9.15
N PRO A 565 -0.23 9.61 -8.26
CA PRO A 565 -0.29 8.15 -8.21
C PRO A 565 -0.71 7.50 -9.54
N ARG A 566 -1.47 8.21 -10.39
CA ARG A 566 -1.94 7.68 -11.68
C ARG A 566 -0.88 7.80 -12.77
N GLY A 567 -0.19 8.93 -12.81
CA GLY A 567 0.89 9.18 -13.75
C GLY A 567 2.15 8.43 -13.35
N ASN A 568 2.62 8.68 -12.12
CA ASN A 568 3.94 8.27 -11.66
C ASN A 568 4.08 6.77 -11.40
N LEU A 569 2.99 6.01 -11.22
CA LEU A 569 3.01 4.54 -11.22
C LEU A 569 3.80 3.96 -12.39
N TRP A 570 3.73 4.60 -13.56
CA TRP A 570 4.35 4.16 -14.81
C TRP A 570 5.80 4.65 -14.99
N HIS A 571 6.29 5.44 -14.03
CA HIS A 571 7.57 6.15 -14.12
C HIS A 571 8.45 5.97 -12.87
N MET A 572 8.04 5.13 -11.92
CA MET A 572 8.83 4.86 -10.72
C MET A 572 10.16 4.18 -11.05
N ASP A 573 10.19 3.31 -12.07
CA ASP A 573 11.41 2.68 -12.57
C ASP A 573 12.40 3.71 -13.14
N GLU A 574 11.88 4.73 -13.81
CA GLU A 574 12.61 5.88 -14.33
C GLU A 574 13.25 6.72 -13.20
N PHE A 575 12.48 7.03 -12.15
CA PHE A 575 12.97 7.69 -10.93
C PHE A 575 14.20 6.99 -10.35
N LEU A 576 14.09 5.67 -10.17
CA LEU A 576 15.12 4.84 -9.57
C LEU A 576 16.36 4.65 -10.47
N ALA A 577 16.16 4.55 -11.78
CA ALA A 577 17.23 4.29 -12.72
C ALA A 577 18.06 5.54 -13.03
N HIS A 578 17.41 6.72 -13.13
CA HIS A 578 18.02 7.91 -13.73
C HIS A 578 18.15 9.10 -12.79
N TYR A 579 17.28 9.23 -11.78
CA TYR A 579 17.20 10.46 -11.00
C TYR A 579 17.70 10.32 -9.56
N PHE A 580 17.39 9.22 -8.87
CA PHE A 580 17.74 9.06 -7.45
C PHE A 580 19.25 9.16 -7.18
N GLU A 581 20.06 8.34 -7.87
CA GLU A 581 21.51 8.27 -7.63
C GLU A 581 22.24 9.60 -7.92
N PRO A 582 21.97 10.30 -9.04
CA PRO A 582 22.54 11.64 -9.27
C PRO A 582 22.12 12.69 -8.24
N LEU A 583 20.88 12.66 -7.76
CA LEU A 583 20.41 13.59 -6.72
C LEU A 583 21.09 13.30 -5.38
N LEU A 584 21.26 12.01 -5.03
CA LEU A 584 22.04 11.59 -3.88
C LEU A 584 23.49 12.07 -3.97
N GLU A 585 24.15 11.95 -5.13
CA GLU A 585 25.52 12.45 -5.33
C GLU A 585 25.64 13.95 -5.04
N ARG A 586 24.69 14.74 -5.53
CA ARG A 586 24.65 16.19 -5.29
C ARG A 586 24.44 16.49 -3.81
N LEU A 587 23.55 15.77 -3.14
CA LEU A 587 23.33 15.92 -1.70
C LEU A 587 24.60 15.61 -0.89
N LEU A 588 25.26 14.50 -1.19
CA LEU A 588 26.49 14.11 -0.50
C LEU A 588 27.61 15.15 -0.69
N ALA A 589 27.72 15.73 -1.88
CA ALA A 589 28.68 16.80 -2.15
C ALA A 589 28.37 18.07 -1.35
N GLU A 590 27.10 18.45 -1.24
CA GLU A 590 26.65 19.60 -0.45
C GLU A 590 26.88 19.41 1.06
N LEU A 591 26.61 18.22 1.59
CA LEU A 591 26.88 17.89 2.99
C LEU A 591 28.38 17.92 3.27
N SER A 592 29.20 17.35 2.38
CA SER A 592 30.66 17.34 2.51
C SER A 592 31.27 18.74 2.44
N ALA A 593 30.68 19.66 1.69
CA ALA A 593 31.15 21.03 1.60
C ALA A 593 30.82 21.87 2.86
N ARG A 594 29.90 21.39 3.70
CA ARG A 594 29.41 22.07 4.91
C ARG A 594 30.00 21.49 6.20
N ALA A 595 30.44 20.24 6.18
CA ALA A 595 31.23 19.60 7.23
C ALA A 595 32.65 20.19 7.29
#